data_AF-A0A7C9E5L4-F1
#
_entry.id   AF-A0A7C9E5L4-F1
#
_cell.length_a   1.000
_cell.length_b   1.000
_cell.length_c   1.000
_cell.angle_alpha   90.00
_cell.angle_beta   90.00
_cell.angle_gamma   90.00
#
_symmetry.space_group_name_H-M   'P 1'
#
loop_
_entity.id
_entity.type
_entity.pdbx_description
1 polymer ?
#
loop_
_entity_poly.entity_id
_entity_poly.type
_entity_poly.pdbx_seq_one_letter_code
_entity_poly.pdbx_strand_id
1 'polypeptide(L)'
;AENIGYRDLVRGVDLERVRLAAKTANADEFISSLPQGYETYIGHSGSTLSGGQRQRLAIARALYQNSSILIMDEATSALDSRSELLVRQAVERVMENHTDPT
;
A
#
# COMPACT_ATOMS: atom_id res chain seq x y z
N ALA A 1 -6.89 7.88 -5.53
CA ALA A 1 -6.25 6.97 -6.49
C ALA A 1 -4.80 7.37 -6.75
N GLU A 2 -4.52 8.67 -6.84
CA GLU A 2 -3.20 9.24 -7.13
C GLU A 2 -2.12 8.86 -6.11
N ASN A 3 -2.48 8.61 -4.85
CA ASN A 3 -1.53 8.10 -3.86
C ASN A 3 -0.95 6.73 -4.22
N ILE A 4 -1.65 5.87 -4.95
CA ILE A 4 -1.17 4.52 -5.31
C ILE A 4 -0.71 4.51 -6.77
N GLY A 5 -1.47 5.16 -7.66
CA GLY A 5 -1.22 5.20 -9.10
C GLY A 5 -0.37 6.38 -9.60
N TYR A 6 0.42 7.04 -8.74
CA TYR A 6 1.11 8.30 -9.06
C TYR A 6 1.95 8.29 -10.36
N ARG A 7 2.50 7.14 -10.76
CA ARG A 7 3.30 7.03 -12.00
C ARG A 7 2.47 6.99 -13.28
N ASP A 8 1.18 6.65 -13.19
CA ASP A 8 0.24 6.60 -14.32
C ASP A 8 -0.58 7.88 -14.50
N LEU A 9 -0.26 8.98 -13.79
CA LEU A 9 -0.97 10.26 -13.96
C LEU A 9 -0.96 10.77 -15.42
N VAL A 10 0.02 10.35 -16.22
CA VAL A 10 0.14 10.69 -17.65
C VAL A 10 -0.75 9.81 -18.55
N ARG A 11 -1.08 8.58 -18.13
CA ARG A 11 -1.86 7.59 -18.90
C ARG A 11 -3.29 7.41 -18.39
N GLY A 12 -3.61 8.00 -17.23
CA GLY A 12 -4.84 7.77 -16.49
C GLY A 12 -4.65 6.66 -15.46
N VAL A 13 -5.07 6.91 -14.22
CA VAL A 13 -4.96 5.93 -13.13
C VAL A 13 -6.06 4.88 -13.27
N ASP A 14 -5.67 3.61 -13.35
CA ASP A 14 -6.63 2.49 -13.34
C ASP A 14 -7.15 2.24 -11.92
N LEU A 15 -8.39 2.67 -11.68
CA LEU A 15 -9.04 2.59 -10.36
C LEU A 15 -9.25 1.15 -9.87
N GLU A 16 -9.50 0.21 -10.78
CA GLU A 16 -9.72 -1.19 -10.40
C GLU A 16 -8.40 -1.84 -9.99
N ARG A 17 -7.31 -1.56 -10.71
CA ARG A 17 -5.97 -2.00 -10.29
C ARG A 17 -5.53 -1.34 -8.98
N VAL A 18 -5.87 -0.06 -8.76
CA VAL A 18 -5.60 0.60 -7.47
C VAL A 18 -6.32 -0.09 -6.32
N ARG A 19 -7.61 -0.41 -6.47
CA ARG A 19 -8.39 -1.12 -5.45
C ARG A 19 -7.85 -2.53 -5.20
N LEU A 20 -7.50 -3.26 -6.26
CA LEU A 20 -6.92 -4.59 -6.14
C LEU A 20 -5.60 -4.54 -5.35
N ALA A 21 -4.69 -3.65 -5.72
CA ALA A 21 -3.42 -3.48 -5.02
C ALA A 21 -3.61 -3.09 -3.54
N ALA A 22 -4.56 -2.19 -3.26
CA ALA A 22 -4.90 -1.80 -1.90
C ALA A 22 -5.50 -2.95 -1.08
N LYS A 23 -6.36 -3.80 -1.67
CA LYS A 23 -6.91 -4.98 -1.00
C LYS A 23 -5.82 -6.00 -0.67
N THR A 24 -4.96 -6.32 -1.64
CA THR A 24 -3.85 -7.25 -1.44
C THR A 24 -2.92 -6.79 -0.31
N ALA A 25 -2.66 -5.48 -0.23
CA ALA A 25 -1.84 -4.87 0.81
C ALA A 25 -2.56 -4.65 2.16
N ASN A 26 -3.79 -5.14 2.35
CA ASN A 26 -4.64 -4.84 3.50
C ASN A 26 -4.85 -3.33 3.75
N ALA A 27 -4.73 -2.49 2.71
CA ALA A 27 -4.88 -1.05 2.81
C ALA A 27 -6.31 -0.55 2.54
N ASP A 28 -7.11 -1.34 1.82
CA ASP A 28 -8.48 -0.98 1.40
C ASP A 28 -9.38 -0.57 2.57
N GLU A 29 -9.33 -1.30 3.69
CA GLU A 29 -10.17 -1.05 4.87
C GLU A 29 -9.92 0.35 5.46
N PHE A 30 -8.65 0.70 5.72
CA PHE A 30 -8.36 2.00 6.31
C PHE A 30 -8.52 3.12 5.29
N ILE A 31 -8.16 2.90 4.02
CA ILE A 31 -8.35 3.90 2.96
C ILE A 31 -9.83 4.23 2.82
N SER A 32 -10.71 3.22 2.83
CA SER A 32 -12.17 3.40 2.76
C SER A 32 -12.76 4.11 3.98
N SER A 33 -12.11 4.01 5.14
CA SER A 33 -12.50 4.74 6.35
C SER A 33 -12.09 6.22 6.37
N LEU A 34 -11.25 6.67 5.43
CA LEU A 34 -10.86 8.07 5.34
C LEU A 34 -12.04 8.92 4.83
N PRO A 35 -12.14 10.22 5.20
CA PRO A 35 -13.26 11.08 4.83
C PRO A 35 -13.54 11.16 3.31
N GLN A 36 -12.50 11.00 2.48
CA GLN A 36 -12.60 11.02 1.02
C GLN A 36 -12.20 9.68 0.39
N GLY A 37 -12.10 8.61 1.20
CA GLY A 37 -11.73 7.29 0.71
C GLY A 37 -10.39 7.30 -0.05
N TYR A 38 -10.39 6.72 -1.24
CA TYR A 38 -9.26 6.71 -2.15
C TYR A 38 -8.85 8.09 -2.66
N GLU A 39 -9.74 9.08 -2.66
CA GLU A 39 -9.47 10.45 -3.09
C GLU A 39 -8.81 11.29 -2.00
N THR A 40 -8.69 10.75 -0.78
CA THR A 40 -8.04 11.45 0.34
C THR A 40 -6.62 11.86 -0.03
N TYR A 41 -6.37 13.16 0.00
CA TYR A 41 -5.02 13.70 -0.19
C TYR A 41 -4.16 13.39 1.05
N ILE A 42 -3.06 12.67 0.85
CA ILE A 42 -2.08 12.38 1.90
C ILE A 42 -0.88 13.29 1.63
N GLY A 43 -0.77 14.39 2.37
CA GLY A 43 0.32 15.36 2.21
C GLY A 43 1.72 14.78 2.51
N HIS A 44 2.76 15.56 2.21
CA HIS A 44 4.18 15.16 2.27
C HIS A 44 4.65 14.58 3.62
N SER A 45 3.98 14.89 4.74
CA SER A 45 4.32 14.36 6.06
C SER A 45 3.47 13.16 6.51
N GLY A 46 2.47 12.72 5.74
CA GLY A 46 1.64 11.54 6.06
C GLY A 46 1.02 11.55 7.47
N SER A 47 0.82 12.73 8.07
CA SER A 47 0.64 12.92 9.52
C SER A 47 -0.68 12.38 10.09
N THR A 48 -1.58 11.89 9.24
CA THR A 48 -2.85 11.24 9.65
C THR A 48 -2.80 9.72 9.62
N LEU A 49 -1.74 9.11 9.07
CA LEU A 49 -1.60 7.66 9.02
C LEU A 49 -0.65 7.14 10.10
N SER A 50 -1.02 6.03 10.74
CA SER A 50 -0.09 5.27 11.59
C SER A 50 1.09 4.73 10.77
N GLY A 51 2.18 4.33 11.44
CA GLY A 51 3.31 3.70 10.76
C GLY A 51 2.90 2.51 9.89
N GLY A 52 1.94 1.70 10.37
CA GLY A 52 1.52 0.47 9.70
C GLY A 52 0.59 0.73 8.53
N GLN A 53 -0.19 1.81 8.60
CA GLN A 53 -0.96 2.30 7.47
C GLN A 53 -0.03 2.84 6.38
N ARG A 54 1.03 3.58 6.74
CA ARG A 54 2.02 4.07 5.78
C ARG A 54 2.76 2.92 5.08
N GLN A 55 3.14 1.88 5.81
CA GLN A 55 3.78 0.70 5.23
C GLN A 55 2.85 -0.06 4.30
N ARG A 56 1.61 -0.34 4.71
CA ARG A 56 0.61 -0.98 3.82
C ARG A 56 0.32 -0.15 2.57
N LEU A 57 0.30 1.18 2.67
CA LEU A 57 0.17 2.06 1.52
C LEU A 57 1.39 1.97 0.59
N ALA A 58 2.61 1.87 1.14
CA ALA A 58 3.83 1.67 0.36
C ALA A 58 3.82 0.32 -0.37
N ILE A 59 3.34 -0.74 0.29
CA ILE A 59 3.17 -2.06 -0.33
C ILE A 59 2.14 -2.00 -1.48
N ALA A 60 1.00 -1.34 -1.26
CA ALA A 60 -0.01 -1.16 -2.31
C ALA A 60 0.56 -0.41 -3.53
N ARG A 61 1.41 0.61 -3.32
CA ARG A 61 2.12 1.32 -4.39
C ARG A 61 3.06 0.40 -5.16
N ALA A 62 3.83 -0.44 -4.47
CA ALA A 62 4.75 -1.38 -5.11
C ALA A 62 4.00 -2.42 -5.96
N LEU A 63 2.88 -2.96 -5.44
CA LEU A 63 2.00 -3.89 -6.14
C LEU A 63 1.38 -3.28 -7.40
N TYR A 64 0.83 -2.07 -7.30
CA TYR A 64 0.26 -1.38 -8.45
C TYR A 64 1.30 -1.15 -9.56
N GLN A 65 2.54 -0.84 -9.18
CA GLN A 65 3.65 -0.60 -10.10
C GLN A 65 4.34 -1.87 -10.59
N ASN A 66 3.94 -3.05 -10.10
CA ASN A 66 4.65 -4.32 -10.33
C ASN A 66 6.17 -4.19 -10.06
N SER A 67 6.54 -3.51 -8.98
CA SER A 67 7.94 -3.27 -8.66
C SER A 67 8.59 -4.55 -8.13
N SER A 68 9.65 -5.01 -8.78
CA SER A 68 10.40 -6.21 -8.39
C SER A 68 11.26 -6.06 -7.13
N ILE A 69 11.39 -4.84 -6.58
CA ILE A 69 12.21 -4.56 -5.41
C ILE A 69 11.42 -3.67 -4.45
N LEU A 70 11.06 -4.23 -3.29
CA LEU A 70 10.44 -3.51 -2.18
C LEU A 70 11.51 -3.27 -1.11
N ILE A 71 11.95 -2.02 -0.94
CA ILE A 71 12.84 -1.64 0.16
C ILE A 71 11.97 -1.11 1.30
N MET A 72 11.89 -1.86 2.40
CA MET A 72 11.30 -1.41 3.65
C MET A 72 12.43 -1.13 4.64
N ASP A 73 12.62 0.14 4.99
CA ASP A 73 13.61 0.49 6.00
C ASP A 73 13.08 0.10 7.39
N GLU A 74 13.90 -0.61 8.17
CA GLU A 74 13.56 -1.14 9.49
C GLU A 74 13.39 0.00 10.51
N ALA A 75 12.22 0.62 10.51
CA ALA A 75 11.71 1.37 11.65
C ALA A 75 10.41 0.71 12.14
N THR A 76 10.49 -0.59 12.43
CA THR A 76 9.40 -1.41 12.96
C THR A 76 9.11 -1.17 14.45
N SER A 77 9.80 -0.22 15.11
CA SER A 77 9.68 -0.01 16.57
C SER A 77 8.43 0.73 17.03
N ALA A 78 7.55 1.18 16.12
CA ALA A 78 6.37 2.00 16.46
C ALA A 78 5.02 1.41 16.00
N LEU A 79 4.96 0.11 15.67
CA LEU A 79 3.72 -0.56 15.28
C LEU A 79 3.10 -1.29 16.47
N ASP A 80 1.78 -1.19 16.61
CA ASP A 80 1.04 -2.14 17.42
C ASP A 80 1.06 -3.53 16.75
N SER A 81 0.90 -4.59 17.55
CA SER A 81 1.02 -5.99 17.10
C SER A 81 0.04 -6.37 15.99
N ARG A 82 -1.14 -5.73 15.93
CA ARG A 82 -2.12 -5.96 14.85
C ARG A 82 -1.64 -5.31 13.55
N SER A 83 -1.12 -4.09 13.61
CA SER A 83 -0.53 -3.43 12.43
C SER A 83 0.65 -4.22 11.86
N GLU A 84 1.52 -4.77 12.72
CA GLU A 84 2.66 -5.58 12.28
C GLU A 84 2.22 -6.85 11.54
N LEU A 85 1.22 -7.56 12.08
CA LEU A 85 0.66 -8.76 11.45
C LEU A 85 0.11 -8.46 10.05
N LEU A 86 -0.65 -7.37 9.91
CA LEU A 86 -1.25 -6.98 8.62
C LEU A 86 -0.19 -6.58 7.59
N VAL A 87 0.91 -5.96 8.02
CA VAL A 87 2.07 -5.65 7.17
C VAL A 87 2.76 -6.94 6.73
N ARG A 88 3.04 -7.87 7.64
CA ARG A 88 3.66 -9.16 7.31
C ARG A 88 2.84 -9.94 6.27
N GLN A 89 1.53 -10.05 6.48
CA GLN A 89 0.62 -10.69 5.51
C GLN A 89 0.62 -10.00 4.14
N ALA A 90 0.70 -8.67 4.12
CA ALA A 90 0.76 -7.92 2.87
C ALA A 90 2.08 -8.21 2.11
N VAL A 91 3.20 -8.32 2.82
CA VAL A 91 4.50 -8.67 2.26
C VAL A 91 4.52 -10.11 1.73
N GLU A 92 3.98 -11.07 2.49
CA GLU A 92 3.87 -12.48 2.06
C GLU A 92 3.12 -12.61 0.72
N ARG A 93 1.97 -11.93 0.58
CA ARG A 93 1.19 -11.91 -0.68
C ARG A 93 1.92 -11.23 -1.84
N VAL A 94 2.77 -10.24 -1.54
CA VAL A 94 3.63 -9.62 -2.57
C VAL A 94 4.65 -10.63 -3.04
N MET A 95 5.30 -11.34 -2.12
CA MET A 95 6.28 -12.38 -2.45
C MET A 95 5.66 -13.51 -3.27
N GLU A 96 4.46 -14.00 -2.92
CA GLU A 96 3.72 -15.00 -3.69
C GLU A 96 3.43 -14.54 -5.14
N ASN A 97 3.18 -13.25 -5.37
CA ASN A 97 2.98 -12.70 -6.71
C ASN A 97 4.30 -12.54 -7.50
N HIS A 98 5.47 -12.56 -6.84
CA HIS A 98 6.78 -12.44 -7.48
C HIS A 98 7.53 -13.77 -7.61
N THR A 99 7.21 -14.77 -6.79
CA THR A 99 7.70 -16.14 -6.96
C THR A 99 6.75 -16.90 -7.89
N ASP A 100 7.01 -16.79 -9.18
CA ASP A 100 6.53 -17.78 -10.15
C ASP A 100 7.29 -19.10 -9.89
N PRO A 101 6.64 -20.21 -9.49
CA PRO A 101 7.29 -21.51 -9.39
C PRO A 101 7.36 -22.12 -10.79
N THR A 102 8.20 -21.56 -11.67
CA THR A 102 8.55 -22.18 -12.95
C THR A 102 10.06 -22.16 -13.17
#